data_AF-A0A519DPM7-F1
#
_entry.id   AF-A0A519DPM7-F1
#
_cell.length_a   1.000
_cell.length_b   1.000
_cell.length_c   1.000
_cell.angle_alpha   90.00
_cell.angle_beta   90.00
_cell.angle_gamma   90.00
#
_symmetry.space_group_name_H-M   'P 1'
#
loop_
_entity.id
_entity.type
_entity.pdbx_description
1 polymer ?
#
loop_
_entity_poly.entity_id
_entity_poly.type
_entity_poly.pdbx_seq_one_letter_code
_entity_poly.pdbx_strand_id
1 'polypeptide(L)'
;MTIHDAWAFLKEEVRLRGSTGAGLRTLPNGKRVVVKRGGFAGGNPAAHINNEFDMNRYLNKLGLAVPNAEMVEERGRPTMLTDFEEGARNVSYDDKKRLREDFVPQALIGNWDALGADMDNVLMRPDGTPTYVDVGGAGPYRAQGAPKGQGWGSEVSELQSMQYKPPHTEEVYGQMTPEEMGQSYDKHGGSDAMNAALSVLRNNQTRDIMQQRIGDVARQVA
;
A
#
# COMPACT_ATOMS: atom_id res chain seq x y z
N MET A 1 -11.06 14.48 -25.05
CA MET A 1 -12.05 14.27 -23.97
C MET A 1 -11.34 14.60 -22.68
N THR A 2 -11.70 15.68 -22.01
CA THR A 2 -11.06 16.07 -20.74
C THR A 2 -11.57 15.16 -19.62
N ILE A 3 -10.78 14.98 -18.57
CA ILE A 3 -11.12 14.19 -17.37
C ILE A 3 -12.45 14.66 -16.74
N HIS A 4 -12.87 15.90 -16.99
CA HIS A 4 -14.12 16.45 -16.49
C HIS A 4 -15.41 15.80 -17.05
N ASP A 5 -15.36 15.14 -18.21
CA ASP A 5 -16.54 14.53 -18.84
C ASP A 5 -16.72 13.03 -18.54
N ALA A 6 -15.83 12.44 -17.72
CA ALA A 6 -15.86 11.01 -17.41
C ALA A 6 -16.92 10.59 -16.36
N TRP A 7 -17.62 11.56 -15.75
CA TRP A 7 -18.47 11.31 -14.58
C TRP A 7 -19.92 10.89 -14.89
N ALA A 8 -20.34 10.93 -16.16
CA ALA A 8 -21.70 10.59 -16.58
C ALA A 8 -21.90 9.12 -17.00
N PHE A 9 -20.86 8.27 -16.98
CA PHE A 9 -20.94 6.92 -17.53
C PHE A 9 -20.68 5.85 -16.46
N LEU A 10 -21.70 5.61 -15.64
CA LEU A 10 -21.75 4.48 -14.72
C LEU A 10 -22.81 3.52 -15.24
N LYS A 11 -22.39 2.34 -15.70
CA LYS A 11 -23.33 1.21 -15.86
C LYS A 11 -23.37 0.25 -14.69
N GLU A 12 -22.36 0.17 -13.83
CA GLU A 12 -22.45 -0.59 -12.56
C GLU A 12 -21.20 -0.31 -11.71
N GLU A 13 -21.37 0.11 -10.46
CA GLU A 13 -20.32 0.05 -9.44
C GLU A 13 -20.41 -1.31 -8.78
N VAL A 14 -19.47 -2.20 -9.08
CA VAL A 14 -19.34 -3.46 -8.35
C VAL A 14 -18.56 -3.16 -7.08
N ARG A 15 -19.24 -3.22 -5.94
CA ARG A 15 -18.58 -3.10 -4.64
C ARG A 15 -17.58 -4.24 -4.50
N LEU A 16 -16.31 -3.89 -4.35
CA LEU A 16 -15.25 -4.85 -4.08
C LEU A 16 -15.25 -5.19 -2.59
N ARG A 17 -14.68 -6.36 -2.26
CA ARG A 17 -14.39 -6.72 -0.86
C ARG A 17 -13.36 -5.72 -0.30
N GLY A 18 -13.39 -5.53 1.02
CA GLY A 18 -12.53 -4.57 1.71
C GLY A 18 -13.28 -3.65 2.67
N SER A 19 -12.54 -3.10 3.63
CA SER A 19 -13.10 -2.44 4.81
C SER A 19 -13.55 -0.99 4.59
N THR A 20 -13.12 -0.35 3.50
CA THR A 20 -13.40 1.06 3.18
C THR A 20 -14.41 1.25 2.04
N GLY A 21 -14.94 0.16 1.47
CA GLY A 21 -15.97 0.20 0.43
C GLY A 21 -15.45 0.55 -0.96
N ALA A 22 -14.28 0.04 -1.34
CA ALA A 22 -13.73 0.18 -2.69
C ALA A 22 -14.72 -0.32 -3.76
N GLY A 23 -14.75 0.35 -4.91
CA GLY A 23 -15.66 0.02 -6.01
C GLY A 23 -14.93 -0.11 -7.34
N LEU A 24 -15.27 -1.13 -8.13
CA LEU A 24 -14.77 -1.27 -9.50
C LEU A 24 -15.64 -0.44 -10.44
N ARG A 25 -15.00 0.33 -11.32
CA ARG A 25 -15.65 1.10 -12.38
C ARG A 25 -14.97 0.86 -13.72
N THR A 26 -15.75 0.94 -14.79
CA THR A 26 -15.23 0.94 -16.17
C THR A 26 -15.40 2.34 -16.73
N LEU A 27 -14.30 2.99 -17.10
CA LEU A 27 -14.27 4.32 -17.70
C LEU A 27 -14.77 4.25 -19.16
N PRO A 28 -15.16 5.39 -19.78
CA PRO A 28 -15.66 5.41 -21.16
C PRO A 28 -14.72 4.81 -22.21
N ASN A 29 -13.41 4.85 -21.96
CA ASN A 29 -12.39 4.26 -22.83
C ASN A 29 -12.22 2.74 -22.62
N GLY A 30 -13.06 2.09 -21.81
CA GLY A 30 -12.98 0.67 -21.46
C GLY A 30 -11.99 0.35 -20.33
N LYS A 31 -11.21 1.32 -19.85
CA LYS A 31 -10.26 1.10 -18.75
C LYS A 31 -11.00 0.82 -17.45
N ARG A 32 -10.64 -0.26 -16.77
CA ARG A 32 -11.16 -0.58 -15.45
C ARG A 32 -10.30 0.04 -14.35
N VAL A 33 -10.96 0.64 -13.36
CA VAL A 33 -10.31 1.30 -12.22
C VAL A 33 -11.00 0.93 -10.92
N VAL A 34 -10.22 0.83 -9.84
CA VAL A 34 -10.71 0.70 -8.47
C VAL A 34 -10.76 2.08 -7.83
N VAL A 35 -11.93 2.43 -7.29
CA VAL A 35 -12.24 3.71 -6.67
C VAL A 35 -12.20 3.60 -5.16
N LYS A 36 -11.44 4.48 -4.50
CA LYS A 36 -11.21 4.48 -3.06
C LYS A 36 -11.40 5.87 -2.46
N ARG A 37 -12.01 5.95 -1.28
CA ARG A 37 -12.42 7.22 -0.64
C ARG A 37 -11.94 7.39 0.81
N GLY A 38 -11.08 6.48 1.26
CA GLY A 38 -10.59 6.44 2.63
C GLY A 38 -11.61 5.89 3.63
N GLY A 39 -11.12 5.45 4.79
CA GLY A 39 -11.95 4.91 5.86
C GLY A 39 -12.38 5.99 6.84
N PHE A 40 -13.51 5.74 7.52
CA PHE A 40 -14.16 6.72 8.40
C PHE A 40 -13.81 6.54 9.88
N ALA A 41 -13.09 5.47 10.27
CA ALA A 41 -12.90 5.12 11.68
C ALA A 41 -12.13 6.19 12.48
N GLY A 42 -11.31 7.01 11.83
CA GLY A 42 -10.61 8.15 12.44
C GLY A 42 -11.28 9.50 12.23
N GLY A 43 -12.47 9.56 11.63
CA GLY A 43 -13.20 10.81 11.37
C GLY A 43 -12.64 11.70 10.26
N ASN A 44 -11.53 11.31 9.61
CA ASN A 44 -10.90 12.09 8.54
C ASN A 44 -10.54 11.22 7.31
N PRO A 45 -11.55 10.77 6.53
CA PRO A 45 -11.33 9.94 5.34
C PRO A 45 -10.48 10.63 4.27
N ALA A 46 -10.55 11.96 4.18
CA ALA A 46 -9.77 12.75 3.23
C ALA A 46 -8.27 12.69 3.54
N ALA A 47 -7.89 12.77 4.82
CA ALA A 47 -6.48 12.62 5.20
C ALA A 47 -6.00 11.17 5.03
N HIS A 48 -6.84 10.19 5.32
CA HIS A 48 -6.53 8.78 5.09
C HIS A 48 -6.24 8.48 3.61
N ILE A 49 -7.12 8.89 2.69
CA ILE A 49 -6.95 8.58 1.27
C ILE A 49 -5.79 9.33 0.63
N ASN A 50 -5.49 10.56 1.10
CA ASN A 50 -4.30 11.27 0.66
C ASN A 50 -3.01 10.58 1.12
N ASN A 51 -3.00 10.02 2.33
CA ASN A 51 -1.88 9.21 2.81
C ASN A 51 -1.72 7.92 2.00
N GLU A 52 -2.81 7.19 1.74
CA GLU A 52 -2.77 5.98 0.91
C GLU A 52 -2.17 6.26 -0.48
N PHE A 53 -2.56 7.38 -1.10
CA PHE A 53 -1.99 7.82 -2.38
C PHE A 53 -0.49 8.11 -2.31
N ASP A 54 -0.03 8.78 -1.26
CA ASP A 54 1.39 9.09 -1.07
C ASP A 54 2.21 7.80 -0.85
N MET A 55 1.69 6.87 -0.06
CA MET A 55 2.34 5.58 0.21
C MET A 55 2.36 4.68 -1.03
N ASN A 56 1.30 4.65 -1.83
CA ASN A 56 1.31 3.99 -3.13
C ASN A 56 2.41 4.56 -4.02
N ARG A 57 2.49 5.88 -4.18
CA ARG A 57 3.52 6.52 -5.01
C ARG A 57 4.93 6.28 -4.48
N TYR A 58 5.10 6.24 -3.17
CA TYR A 58 6.36 5.93 -2.52
C TYR A 58 6.83 4.51 -2.87
N LEU A 59 5.97 3.50 -2.69
CA LEU A 59 6.28 2.11 -3.07
C LEU A 59 6.56 1.97 -4.58
N ASN A 60 5.76 2.61 -5.43
CA ASN A 60 5.99 2.66 -6.88
C ASN A 60 7.38 3.22 -7.22
N LYS A 61 7.88 4.22 -6.48
CA LYS A 61 9.23 4.76 -6.68
C LYS A 61 10.35 3.83 -6.25
N LEU A 62 10.07 2.88 -5.35
CA LEU A 62 10.99 1.81 -4.97
C LEU A 62 10.93 0.59 -5.91
N GLY A 63 10.13 0.67 -6.99
CA GLY A 63 9.95 -0.42 -7.93
C GLY A 63 9.05 -1.55 -7.41
N LEU A 64 8.38 -1.37 -6.26
CA LEU A 64 7.34 -2.29 -5.84
C LEU A 64 6.15 -2.12 -6.76
N ALA A 65 5.59 -3.24 -7.19
CA ALA A 65 4.38 -3.25 -7.96
C ALA A 65 3.19 -2.86 -7.06
N VAL A 66 2.69 -1.65 -7.29
CA VAL A 66 1.37 -1.21 -6.86
C VAL A 66 0.65 -0.67 -8.10
N PRO A 67 -0.69 -0.67 -8.13
CA PRO A 67 -1.41 -0.09 -9.26
C PRO A 67 -1.06 1.39 -9.44
N ASN A 68 -0.96 1.84 -10.70
CA ASN A 68 -0.88 3.27 -10.98
C ASN A 68 -2.09 3.97 -10.37
N ALA A 69 -1.84 5.09 -9.71
CA ALA A 69 -2.86 5.83 -8.99
C ALA A 69 -2.99 7.25 -9.50
N GLU A 70 -4.23 7.74 -9.54
CA GLU A 70 -4.58 9.13 -9.76
C GLU A 70 -5.49 9.62 -8.63
N MET A 71 -5.28 10.85 -8.17
CA MET A 71 -6.18 11.50 -7.22
C MET A 71 -7.11 12.44 -7.99
N VAL A 72 -8.42 12.23 -7.85
CA VAL A 72 -9.45 13.08 -8.44
C VAL A 72 -10.34 13.68 -7.35
N GLU A 73 -11.06 14.74 -7.70
CA GLU A 73 -12.10 15.30 -6.83
C GLU A 73 -13.48 14.78 -7.27
N GLU A 74 -14.16 14.04 -6.40
CA GLU A 74 -15.52 13.56 -6.62
C GLU A 74 -16.44 14.24 -5.60
N ARG A 75 -17.32 15.14 -6.06
CA ARG A 75 -18.29 15.87 -5.21
C ARG A 75 -17.63 16.58 -4.02
N GLY A 76 -16.49 17.25 -4.24
CA GLY A 76 -15.75 17.95 -3.19
C GLY A 76 -14.95 17.05 -2.26
N ARG A 77 -14.76 15.77 -2.60
CA ARG A 77 -14.00 14.80 -1.79
C ARG A 77 -12.84 14.20 -2.60
N PRO A 78 -11.62 14.11 -2.02
CA PRO A 78 -10.52 13.42 -2.66
C PRO A 78 -10.88 11.93 -2.82
N THR A 79 -10.70 11.42 -4.04
CA THR A 79 -11.00 10.04 -4.41
C THR A 79 -9.81 9.51 -5.21
N MET A 80 -9.24 8.40 -4.75
CA MET A 80 -8.14 7.74 -5.43
C MET A 80 -8.69 6.73 -6.42
N LEU A 81 -8.22 6.83 -7.67
CA LEU A 81 -8.45 5.84 -8.71
C LEU A 81 -7.17 5.04 -8.89
N THR A 82 -7.28 3.72 -8.90
CA THR A 82 -6.16 2.82 -9.16
C THR A 82 -6.48 1.95 -10.36
N ASP A 83 -5.48 1.61 -11.16
CA ASP A 83 -5.64 0.67 -12.26
C ASP A 83 -6.14 -0.68 -11.73
N PHE A 84 -7.12 -1.28 -12.39
CA PHE A 84 -7.51 -2.65 -12.07
C PHE A 84 -6.45 -3.63 -12.59
N GLU A 85 -6.03 -4.56 -11.75
CA GLU A 85 -4.98 -5.53 -12.06
C GLU A 85 -5.54 -6.68 -12.90
N GLU A 86 -5.56 -6.45 -14.22
CA GLU A 86 -6.07 -7.39 -15.22
C GLU A 86 -5.36 -8.75 -15.16
N GLY A 87 -6.14 -9.83 -15.00
CA GLY A 87 -5.63 -11.20 -14.97
C GLY A 87 -4.86 -11.59 -13.70
N ALA A 88 -4.72 -10.68 -12.73
CA ALA A 88 -4.11 -11.03 -11.46
C ALA A 88 -5.00 -11.97 -10.65
N ARG A 89 -4.38 -12.93 -9.94
CA ARG A 89 -5.06 -13.87 -9.05
C ARG A 89 -4.80 -13.52 -7.59
N ASN A 90 -5.63 -14.05 -6.69
CA ASN A 90 -5.30 -14.01 -5.26
C ASN A 90 -3.98 -14.75 -5.01
N VAL A 91 -3.20 -14.24 -4.06
CA VAL A 91 -2.01 -14.95 -3.58
C VAL A 91 -2.40 -16.13 -2.71
N SER A 92 -1.45 -17.02 -2.47
CA SER A 92 -1.54 -18.15 -1.56
C SER A 92 -0.25 -18.30 -0.75
N TYR A 93 -0.20 -19.23 0.20
CA TYR A 93 1.03 -19.50 0.95
C TYR A 93 2.19 -20.01 0.09
N ASP A 94 1.91 -20.58 -1.09
CA ASP A 94 2.96 -20.98 -2.05
C ASP A 94 3.71 -19.77 -2.62
N ASP A 95 3.09 -18.59 -2.60
CA ASP A 95 3.68 -17.34 -3.10
C ASP A 95 4.60 -16.67 -2.06
N LYS A 96 4.76 -17.24 -0.86
CA LYS A 96 5.44 -16.58 0.28
C LYS A 96 6.85 -16.10 -0.06
N LYS A 97 7.61 -16.84 -0.86
CA LYS A 97 8.96 -16.41 -1.27
C LYS A 97 8.93 -15.07 -2.01
N ARG A 98 7.98 -14.89 -2.93
CA ARG A 98 7.81 -13.62 -3.66
C ARG A 98 7.33 -12.49 -2.76
N LEU A 99 6.41 -12.79 -1.84
CA LEU A 99 5.91 -11.79 -0.88
C LEU A 99 7.00 -11.31 0.10
N ARG A 100 7.91 -12.18 0.51
CA ARG A 100 9.03 -11.86 1.40
C ARG A 100 10.04 -10.90 0.78
N GLU A 101 10.24 -10.98 -0.54
CA GLU A 101 11.15 -10.08 -1.25
C GLU A 101 10.76 -8.60 -1.11
N ASP A 102 9.48 -8.31 -0.85
CA ASP A 102 8.93 -6.96 -0.77
C ASP A 102 8.55 -6.57 0.69
N PHE A 103 8.94 -7.38 1.69
CA PHE A 103 8.56 -7.21 3.09
C PHE A 103 9.12 -5.92 3.73
N VAL A 104 10.41 -5.63 3.56
CA VAL A 104 11.05 -4.49 4.24
C VAL A 104 10.43 -3.14 3.84
N PRO A 105 10.18 -2.86 2.55
CA PRO A 105 9.45 -1.65 2.16
C PRO A 105 8.05 -1.54 2.78
N GLN A 106 7.32 -2.66 2.93
CA GLN A 106 6.01 -2.67 3.57
C GLN A 106 6.10 -2.38 5.07
N ALA A 107 7.09 -2.95 5.77
CA ALA A 107 7.37 -2.65 7.18
C ALA A 107 7.84 -1.20 7.36
N LEU A 108 8.68 -0.69 6.46
CA LEU A 108 9.17 0.68 6.45
C LEU A 108 8.02 1.69 6.40
N ILE A 109 7.05 1.52 5.50
CA ILE A 109 5.86 2.39 5.47
C ILE A 109 4.84 2.04 6.56
N GLY A 110 5.13 1.04 7.40
CA GLY A 110 4.27 0.55 8.45
C GLY A 110 2.94 0.02 7.94
N ASN A 111 2.88 -0.64 6.78
CA ASN A 111 1.64 -1.16 6.22
C ASN A 111 1.13 -2.37 7.00
N TRP A 112 0.46 -2.12 8.11
CA TRP A 112 -0.02 -3.17 9.02
C TRP A 112 -1.05 -4.11 8.37
N ASP A 113 -1.55 -3.77 7.18
CA ASP A 113 -2.55 -4.54 6.44
C ASP A 113 -2.03 -5.00 5.07
N ALA A 114 -0.71 -5.14 4.90
CA ALA A 114 -0.09 -5.42 3.59
C ALA A 114 -0.62 -6.68 2.89
N LEU A 115 -0.97 -7.73 3.65
CA LEU A 115 -1.61 -8.93 3.09
C LEU A 115 -3.14 -8.82 3.07
N GLY A 116 -3.74 -7.98 3.91
CA GLY A 116 -5.19 -7.99 4.14
C GLY A 116 -5.64 -9.14 5.04
N ALA A 117 -6.90 -9.08 5.46
CA ALA A 117 -7.46 -10.06 6.39
C ALA A 117 -7.61 -11.45 5.75
N ASP A 118 -7.86 -11.51 4.44
CA ASP A 118 -8.08 -12.73 3.67
C ASP A 118 -7.01 -12.93 2.57
N MET A 119 -5.82 -12.34 2.73
CA MET A 119 -4.77 -12.29 1.69
C MET A 119 -5.22 -11.58 0.39
N ASP A 120 -6.09 -10.57 0.51
CA ASP A 120 -6.77 -9.88 -0.59
C ASP A 120 -6.21 -8.48 -0.92
N ASN A 121 -5.29 -7.94 -0.10
CA ASN A 121 -4.64 -6.66 -0.36
C ASN A 121 -3.41 -6.76 -1.27
N VAL A 122 -3.02 -7.98 -1.63
CA VAL A 122 -1.97 -8.29 -2.60
C VAL A 122 -2.46 -9.36 -3.57
N LEU A 123 -2.19 -9.16 -4.85
CA LEU A 123 -2.50 -10.11 -5.92
C LEU A 123 -1.21 -10.58 -6.58
N MET A 124 -1.27 -11.72 -7.24
CA MET A 124 -0.19 -12.20 -8.10
C MET A 124 -0.53 -11.89 -9.56
N ARG A 125 0.30 -11.08 -10.22
CA ARG A 125 0.16 -10.79 -11.65
C ARG A 125 0.52 -12.03 -12.50
N PRO A 126 0.08 -12.09 -13.77
CA PRO A 126 0.38 -13.21 -14.66
C PRO A 126 1.89 -13.49 -14.86
N ASP A 127 2.74 -12.49 -14.69
CA ASP A 127 4.20 -12.60 -14.78
C ASP A 127 4.87 -13.11 -13.49
N GLY A 128 4.10 -13.37 -12.43
CA GLY A 128 4.61 -13.81 -11.14
C GLY A 128 5.09 -12.69 -10.22
N THR A 129 4.81 -11.43 -10.57
CA THR A 129 5.09 -10.27 -9.71
C THR A 129 3.92 -10.03 -8.74
N PRO A 130 4.15 -9.94 -7.41
CA PRO A 130 3.14 -9.47 -6.47
C PRO A 130 2.74 -8.02 -6.78
N THR A 131 1.45 -7.68 -6.73
CA THR A 131 0.97 -6.29 -6.78
C THR A 131 0.14 -5.96 -5.54
N TYR A 132 0.55 -4.94 -4.79
CA TYR A 132 -0.11 -4.53 -3.56
C TYR A 132 -1.21 -3.52 -3.89
N VAL A 133 -2.44 -4.03 -3.98
CA VAL A 133 -3.61 -3.28 -4.46
C VAL A 133 -4.26 -2.43 -3.39
N ASP A 134 -3.97 -2.67 -2.10
CA ASP A 134 -4.43 -1.84 -0.99
C ASP A 134 -3.29 -1.53 0.00
N VAL A 135 -3.07 -0.24 0.23
CA VAL A 135 -2.04 0.29 1.13
C VAL A 135 -2.64 1.27 2.15
N GLY A 136 -3.95 1.19 2.39
CA GLY A 136 -4.65 2.02 3.39
C GLY A 136 -4.15 1.77 4.81
N GLY A 137 -3.52 0.62 5.08
CA GLY A 137 -2.88 0.32 6.36
C GLY A 137 -1.53 1.00 6.60
N ALA A 138 -1.03 1.84 5.69
CA ALA A 138 0.30 2.45 5.74
C ALA A 138 0.34 3.83 6.40
N GLY A 139 1.54 4.30 6.75
CA GLY A 139 1.77 5.62 7.34
C GLY A 139 1.11 5.77 8.72
N PRO A 140 0.61 6.95 9.11
CA PRO A 140 0.02 7.17 10.43
C PRO A 140 -1.39 6.56 10.63
N TYR A 141 -1.93 5.81 9.65
CA TYR A 141 -3.29 5.28 9.68
C TYR A 141 -3.35 3.75 9.65
N ARG A 142 -4.39 3.20 10.26
CA ARG A 142 -4.83 1.81 10.13
C ARG A 142 -5.75 1.69 8.91
N ALA A 143 -5.97 0.47 8.40
CA ALA A 143 -6.73 0.19 7.18
C ALA A 143 -8.11 0.90 7.08
N GLN A 144 -8.81 1.07 8.20
CA GLN A 144 -10.13 1.74 8.25
C GLN A 144 -10.06 3.25 8.51
N GLY A 145 -8.86 3.87 8.47
CA GLY A 145 -8.65 5.30 8.65
C GLY A 145 -8.49 5.76 10.10
N ALA A 146 -8.52 4.87 11.09
CA ALA A 146 -8.18 5.23 12.47
C ALA A 146 -6.68 5.52 12.59
N PRO A 147 -6.24 6.52 13.38
CA PRO A 147 -4.82 6.78 13.58
C PRO A 147 -4.14 5.61 14.30
N LYS A 148 -2.86 5.36 14.00
CA LYS A 148 -2.01 4.41 14.73
C LYS A 148 -1.56 4.94 16.09
N GLY A 149 -1.61 6.25 16.29
CA GLY A 149 -1.14 6.89 17.52
C GLY A 149 0.34 6.58 17.76
N GLN A 150 0.67 6.14 18.97
CA GLN A 150 2.04 5.80 19.38
C GLN A 150 2.63 4.60 18.61
N GLY A 151 1.82 3.85 17.87
CA GLY A 151 2.31 2.78 16.99
C GLY A 151 2.94 3.27 15.69
N TRP A 152 2.94 4.57 15.39
CA TRP A 152 3.62 5.14 14.24
C TRP A 152 4.66 6.17 14.69
N GLY A 153 5.93 5.91 14.39
CA GLY A 153 7.05 6.74 14.82
C GLY A 153 8.34 6.44 14.05
N SER A 154 9.46 6.95 14.55
CA SER A 154 10.79 6.83 13.92
C SER A 154 11.37 5.43 13.93
N GLU A 155 10.97 4.60 14.90
CA GLU A 155 11.43 3.21 15.03
C GLU A 155 10.54 2.27 14.21
N VAL A 156 11.16 1.34 13.49
CA VAL A 156 10.47 0.37 12.62
C VAL A 156 10.31 -0.96 13.35
N SER A 157 9.49 -0.94 14.39
CA SER A 157 9.09 -2.17 15.11
C SER A 157 8.30 -3.15 14.24
N GLU A 158 7.82 -2.71 13.08
CA GLU A 158 7.13 -3.51 12.08
C GLU A 158 7.99 -4.60 11.46
N LEU A 159 9.33 -4.43 11.40
CA LEU A 159 10.22 -5.49 10.93
C LEU A 159 10.04 -6.78 11.74
N GLN A 160 9.71 -6.65 13.03
CA GLN A 160 9.38 -7.78 13.90
C GLN A 160 7.86 -8.03 13.97
N SER A 161 7.07 -7.01 14.30
CA SER A 161 5.65 -7.20 14.63
C SER A 161 4.79 -7.60 13.43
N MET A 162 5.12 -7.19 12.20
CA MET A 162 4.37 -7.59 11.00
C MET A 162 4.65 -9.03 10.58
N GLN A 163 5.65 -9.70 11.15
CA GLN A 163 5.88 -11.12 10.86
C GLN A 163 4.89 -12.05 11.56
N TYR A 164 4.30 -11.63 12.68
CA TYR A 164 3.53 -12.50 13.57
C TYR A 164 2.10 -12.01 13.80
N LYS A 165 1.64 -11.08 12.95
CA LYS A 165 0.28 -10.55 13.01
C LYS A 165 -0.73 -11.56 12.40
N PRO A 166 -1.67 -12.11 13.17
CA PRO A 166 -2.67 -13.02 12.62
C PRO A 166 -3.58 -12.33 11.58
N PRO A 167 -4.21 -13.09 10.66
CA PRO A 167 -4.16 -14.57 10.60
C PRO A 167 -3.06 -15.14 9.68
N HIS A 168 -2.54 -14.36 8.73
CA HIS A 168 -1.71 -14.91 7.64
C HIS A 168 -0.22 -14.57 7.72
N THR A 169 0.15 -13.49 8.41
CA THR A 169 1.53 -13.00 8.30
C THR A 169 2.54 -13.97 8.91
N GLU A 170 2.18 -14.76 9.93
CA GLU A 170 3.07 -15.77 10.50
C GLU A 170 3.44 -16.86 9.49
N GLU A 171 2.46 -17.35 8.72
CA GLU A 171 2.71 -18.37 7.69
C GLU A 171 3.56 -17.81 6.53
N VAL A 172 3.36 -16.54 6.17
CA VAL A 172 4.08 -15.90 5.07
C VAL A 172 5.46 -15.42 5.51
N TYR A 173 5.55 -14.64 6.59
CA TYR A 173 6.73 -13.90 7.03
C TYR A 173 7.39 -14.44 8.30
N GLY A 174 6.72 -15.25 9.12
CA GLY A 174 7.20 -15.65 10.46
C GLY A 174 8.51 -16.45 10.50
N GLN A 175 8.97 -16.96 9.35
CA GLN A 175 10.26 -17.64 9.20
C GLN A 175 11.27 -16.82 8.39
N MET A 176 11.05 -15.51 8.22
CA MET A 176 12.01 -14.65 7.55
C MET A 176 13.28 -14.53 8.36
N THR A 177 14.43 -14.82 7.74
CA THR A 177 15.73 -14.60 8.39
C THR A 177 16.16 -13.13 8.27
N PRO A 178 17.10 -12.67 9.12
CA PRO A 178 17.71 -11.35 8.94
C PRO A 178 18.33 -11.16 7.54
N GLU A 179 18.91 -12.22 6.96
CA GLU A 179 19.45 -12.17 5.60
C GLU A 179 18.36 -11.99 4.54
N GLU A 180 17.20 -12.66 4.68
CA GLU A 180 16.05 -12.44 3.77
C GLU A 180 15.50 -11.00 3.90
N MET A 181 15.55 -10.40 5.09
CA MET A 181 15.21 -8.98 5.26
C MET A 181 16.23 -8.06 4.56
N GLY A 182 17.53 -8.31 4.73
CA GLY A 182 18.56 -7.56 4.02
C GLY A 182 18.41 -7.66 2.50
N GLN A 183 18.09 -8.85 1.98
CA GLN A 183 17.80 -9.04 0.56
C GLN A 183 16.57 -8.27 0.09
N SER A 184 15.50 -8.23 0.90
CA SER A 184 14.32 -7.41 0.61
C SER A 184 14.65 -5.92 0.56
N TYR A 185 15.47 -5.44 1.51
CA TYR A 185 15.95 -4.06 1.54
C TYR A 185 16.79 -3.70 0.31
N ASP A 186 17.77 -4.53 -0.03
CA ASP A 186 18.70 -4.32 -1.14
C ASP A 186 18.01 -4.40 -2.51
N LYS A 187 17.06 -5.33 -2.68
CA LYS A 187 16.24 -5.47 -3.90
C LYS A 187 15.60 -4.14 -4.30
N HIS A 188 15.21 -3.33 -3.31
CA HIS A 188 14.54 -2.04 -3.51
C HIS A 188 15.49 -0.84 -3.42
N GLY A 189 16.79 -1.08 -3.58
CA GLY A 189 17.82 -0.03 -3.69
C GLY A 189 18.26 0.59 -2.37
N GLY A 190 17.89 -0.02 -1.24
CA GLY A 190 18.30 0.39 0.10
C GLY A 190 18.02 1.86 0.42
N SER A 191 18.84 2.44 1.31
CA SER A 191 18.64 3.79 1.85
C SER A 191 18.60 4.86 0.76
N ASP A 192 19.40 4.74 -0.28
CA ASP A 192 19.50 5.76 -1.33
C ASP A 192 18.19 5.85 -2.11
N ALA A 193 17.64 4.71 -2.55
CA ALA A 193 16.34 4.67 -3.22
C ALA A 193 15.21 5.09 -2.28
N MET A 194 15.23 4.62 -1.04
CA MET A 194 14.24 4.97 -0.02
C MET A 194 14.21 6.47 0.28
N ASN A 195 15.37 7.13 0.36
CA ASN A 195 15.47 8.57 0.55
C ASN A 195 15.02 9.33 -0.70
N ALA A 196 15.41 8.90 -1.90
CA ALA A 196 14.98 9.53 -3.14
C ALA A 196 13.44 9.48 -3.31
N ALA A 197 12.81 8.38 -2.90
CA ALA A 197 11.37 8.19 -2.96
C ALA A 197 10.59 9.16 -2.04
N LEU A 198 11.19 9.74 -0.99
CA LEU A 198 10.53 10.69 -0.09
C LEU A 198 9.99 11.94 -0.82
N SER A 199 10.54 12.25 -1.99
CA SER A 199 10.11 13.36 -2.85
C SER A 199 8.64 13.28 -3.28
N VAL A 200 8.00 12.10 -3.25
CA VAL A 200 6.59 11.94 -3.64
C VAL A 200 5.61 12.14 -2.48
N LEU A 201 6.08 12.09 -1.23
CA LEU A 201 5.27 12.30 -0.05
C LEU A 201 4.94 13.79 0.08
N ARG A 202 3.65 14.16 0.18
CA ARG A 202 3.22 15.57 0.24
C ARG A 202 3.15 16.09 1.67
N ASN A 203 2.86 15.22 2.63
CA ASN A 203 2.78 15.58 4.04
C ASN A 203 4.18 15.63 4.67
N ASN A 204 4.62 16.82 5.12
CA ASN A 204 5.96 17.02 5.69
C ASN A 204 6.21 16.17 6.94
N GLN A 205 5.27 16.13 7.89
CA GLN A 205 5.42 15.32 9.10
C GLN A 205 5.61 13.82 8.79
N THR A 206 4.85 13.31 7.81
CA THR A 206 4.99 11.93 7.36
C THR A 206 6.33 11.71 6.67
N ARG A 207 6.79 12.66 5.86
CA ARG A 207 8.12 12.62 5.23
C ARG A 207 9.25 12.60 6.26
N ASP A 208 9.17 13.43 7.29
CA ASP A 208 10.18 13.52 8.35
C ASP A 208 10.26 12.23 9.17
N ILE A 209 9.11 11.63 9.51
CA ILE A 209 9.07 10.32 10.17
C ILE A 209 9.64 9.25 9.25
N MET A 210 9.24 9.22 7.97
CA MET A 210 9.77 8.25 6.99
C MET A 210 11.29 8.37 6.83
N GLN A 211 11.84 9.59 6.78
CA GLN A 211 13.28 9.84 6.75
C GLN A 211 14.00 9.19 7.95
N GLN A 212 13.43 9.28 9.14
CA GLN A 212 13.98 8.66 10.35
C GLN A 212 13.85 7.13 10.31
N ARG A 213 12.68 6.63 9.87
CA ARG A 213 12.42 5.20 9.70
C ARG A 213 13.38 4.53 8.71
N ILE A 214 13.77 5.22 7.63
CA ILE A 214 14.79 4.71 6.68
C ILE A 214 16.12 4.48 7.39
N GLY A 215 16.57 5.46 8.18
CA GLY A 215 17.79 5.33 8.97
C GLY A 215 17.73 4.21 10.00
N ASP A 216 16.53 3.95 10.54
CA ASP A 216 16.31 2.84 11.48
C ASP A 216 16.31 1.47 10.80
N VAL A 217 15.59 1.31 9.68
CA VAL A 217 15.64 0.08 8.86
C VAL A 217 17.06 -0.25 8.47
N ALA A 218 17.83 0.72 7.96
CA ALA A 218 19.21 0.50 7.55
C ALA A 218 20.09 -0.05 8.69
N ARG A 219 19.90 0.41 9.94
CA ARG A 219 20.65 -0.14 11.09
C ARG A 219 20.24 -1.56 11.45
N GLN A 220 19.02 -1.97 11.13
CA GLN A 220 18.47 -3.27 11.51
C GLN A 220 18.73 -4.36 10.47
N VAL A 221 18.82 -4.01 9.17
CA VAL A 221 18.82 -5.00 8.07
C VAL A 221 19.93 -4.86 7.03
N ALA A 222 20.70 -3.76 7.01
CA ALA A 222 21.77 -3.53 6.03
C ALA A 222 23.15 -4.05 6.50
#